data_AF-A0A356TDY8-F1
#
_entry.id   AF-A0A356TDY8-F1
#
_cell.length_a   1.000
_cell.length_b   1.000
_cell.length_c   1.000
_cell.angle_alpha   90.00
_cell.angle_beta   90.00
_cell.angle_gamma   90.00
#
_symmetry.space_group_name_H-M   'P 1'
#
loop_
_entity.id
_entity.type
_entity.pdbx_description
1 polymer ?
#
loop_
_entity_poly.entity_id
_entity_poly.type
_entity_poly.pdbx_seq_one_letter_code
_entity_poly.pdbx_strand_id
1 'polypeptide(L)'
;MSRPNGIAADARFPRIEEYVVASDVSRRDGIGVEIYAGGELVLEIFRDDTTRTRTIWQRAPLDVELVEQALALFRAEIPWDFE
;
A
#
# COMPACT_ATOMS: atom_id res chain seq x y z
N MET A 1 -13.17 -28.13 -16.92
CA MET A 1 -12.41 -27.00 -17.51
C MET A 1 -11.99 -26.10 -16.37
N SER A 2 -10.70 -26.12 -16.00
CA SER A 2 -10.14 -25.24 -14.96
C SER A 2 -10.22 -23.79 -15.43
N ARG A 3 -10.74 -22.91 -14.58
CA ARG A 3 -10.64 -21.46 -14.78
C ARG A 3 -9.15 -21.07 -14.76
N PRO A 4 -8.69 -20.15 -15.62
CA PRO A 4 -7.33 -19.67 -15.56
C PRO A 4 -7.13 -18.92 -14.24
N ASN A 5 -6.18 -19.41 -13.45
CA ASN A 5 -5.67 -18.75 -12.26
C ASN A 5 -4.67 -17.70 -12.75
N GLY A 6 -5.18 -16.51 -13.04
CA GLY A 6 -4.40 -15.40 -13.55
C GLY A 6 -5.18 -14.13 -13.28
N ILE A 7 -4.82 -13.46 -12.21
CA ILE A 7 -5.24 -12.08 -11.97
C ILE A 7 -4.74 -11.32 -13.19
N ALA A 8 -5.69 -10.84 -13.98
CA ALA A 8 -5.41 -10.29 -15.29
C ALA A 8 -4.48 -9.06 -15.12
N ALA A 9 -3.52 -8.89 -16.04
CA ALA A 9 -2.49 -7.83 -16.00
C ALA A 9 -3.06 -6.39 -16.11
N ASP A 10 -4.37 -6.27 -16.06
CA ASP A 10 -5.25 -5.13 -16.21
C ASP A 10 -6.20 -4.96 -15.01
N ALA A 11 -5.81 -5.47 -13.83
CA ALA A 11 -6.58 -5.37 -12.61
C ALA A 11 -6.76 -3.90 -12.17
N ARG A 12 -7.79 -3.27 -12.73
CA ARG A 12 -8.32 -1.98 -12.31
C ARG A 12 -9.01 -2.21 -10.98
N PHE A 13 -8.28 -1.99 -9.90
CA PHE A 13 -8.86 -1.89 -8.56
C PHE A 13 -9.13 -0.41 -8.29
N PRO A 14 -10.33 0.12 -8.57
CA PRO A 14 -10.59 1.56 -8.39
C PRO A 14 -10.70 1.96 -6.91
N ARG A 15 -10.75 0.99 -5.99
CA ARG A 15 -11.03 1.22 -4.56
C ARG A 15 -10.21 0.29 -3.69
N ILE A 16 -9.90 0.77 -2.49
CA ILE A 16 -9.28 -0.03 -1.43
C ILE A 16 -10.30 -1.09 -0.98
N GLU A 17 -9.92 -2.37 -1.03
CA GLU A 17 -10.76 -3.45 -0.50
C GLU A 17 -10.46 -3.70 0.98
N GLU A 18 -9.17 -3.80 1.32
CA GLU A 18 -8.68 -4.00 2.67
C GLU A 18 -7.37 -3.23 2.87
N TYR A 19 -7.11 -2.79 4.11
CA TYR A 19 -5.82 -2.21 4.46
C TYR A 19 -5.38 -2.63 5.86
N VAL A 20 -4.06 -2.58 6.07
CA VAL A 20 -3.42 -2.83 7.37
C VAL A 20 -2.47 -1.68 7.67
N VAL A 21 -2.45 -1.24 8.94
CA VAL A 21 -1.38 -0.38 9.47
C VAL A 21 -0.34 -1.28 10.11
N ALA A 22 0.89 -1.23 9.62
CA ALA A 22 2.00 -2.05 10.11
C ALA A 22 3.13 -1.14 10.60
N SER A 23 3.55 -1.30 11.86
CA SER A 23 4.75 -0.70 12.41
C SER A 23 5.80 -1.77 12.68
N ASP A 24 7.08 -1.39 12.55
CA ASP A 24 8.26 -2.22 12.85
C ASP A 24 8.46 -3.44 11.93
N VAL A 25 9.00 -3.16 10.73
CA VAL A 25 9.41 -4.17 9.75
C VAL A 25 10.92 -4.40 9.81
N SER A 26 11.35 -5.22 10.78
CA SER A 26 12.70 -5.77 10.92
C SER A 26 13.85 -4.76 11.08
N ARG A 27 14.49 -4.32 9.97
CA ARG A 27 15.71 -3.47 9.99
C ARG A 27 15.40 -1.97 9.87
N ARG A 28 14.14 -1.62 9.62
CA ARG A 28 13.69 -0.24 9.45
C ARG A 28 12.75 0.10 10.59
N ASP A 29 13.08 1.16 11.32
CA ASP A 29 12.14 1.78 12.25
C ASP A 29 11.20 2.69 11.45
N GLY A 30 9.91 2.40 11.54
CA GLY A 30 8.92 3.07 10.72
C GLY A 30 7.54 2.40 10.75
N ILE A 31 6.61 3.06 10.06
CA ILE A 31 5.20 2.70 10.03
C ILE A 31 4.64 2.92 8.62
N GLY A 32 3.78 2.02 8.17
CA GLY A 32 3.18 2.07 6.86
C GLY A 32 1.74 1.59 6.80
N VAL A 33 1.11 1.90 5.68
CA VAL A 33 -0.19 1.37 5.29
C VAL A 33 0.02 0.42 4.11
N GLU A 34 -0.48 -0.79 4.27
CA GLU A 34 -0.50 -1.83 3.25
C GLU A 34 -1.92 -1.95 2.68
N ILE A 35 -2.07 -1.88 1.36
CA ILE A 35 -3.34 -1.99 0.64
C ILE A 35 -3.42 -3.35 -0.04
N TYR A 36 -4.49 -4.07 0.26
CA TYR A 36 -4.76 -5.39 -0.28
C TYR A 36 -5.97 -5.35 -1.22
N ALA A 37 -5.86 -6.08 -2.33
CA ALA A 37 -6.96 -6.31 -3.26
C ALA A 37 -6.88 -7.75 -3.80
N GLY A 38 -8.02 -8.45 -3.83
CA GLY A 38 -8.05 -9.87 -4.20
C GLY A 38 -7.20 -10.77 -3.28
N GLY A 39 -6.96 -10.35 -2.04
CA GLY A 39 -6.10 -11.04 -1.07
C GLY A 39 -4.59 -10.87 -1.31
N GLU A 40 -4.18 -9.97 -2.20
CA GLU A 40 -2.77 -9.68 -2.48
C GLU A 40 -2.40 -8.23 -2.12
N LEU A 41 -1.17 -8.03 -1.63
CA LEU A 41 -0.60 -6.68 -1.45
C LEU A 41 -0.39 -6.03 -2.81
N VAL A 42 -1.08 -4.92 -3.05
CA VAL A 42 -1.00 -4.18 -4.32
C VAL A 42 -0.26 -2.85 -4.19
N LEU A 43 -0.34 -2.20 -3.02
CA LEU A 43 0.34 -0.93 -2.74
C LEU A 43 0.74 -0.85 -1.27
N GLU A 44 1.92 -0.26 -1.02
CA GLU A 44 2.40 0.05 0.31
C GLU A 44 2.84 1.52 0.33
N ILE A 45 2.45 2.27 1.37
CA ILE A 45 3.00 3.59 1.68
C ILE A 45 3.67 3.50 3.04
N PHE A 46 4.96 3.79 3.10
CA PHE A 46 5.77 3.60 4.30
C PHE A 46 6.50 4.89 4.67
N ARG A 47 6.48 5.26 5.96
CA ARG A 47 7.35 6.27 6.58
C ARG A 47 8.50 5.53 7.25
N ASP A 48 9.70 5.78 6.77
CA ASP A 48 10.93 5.28 7.37
C ASP A 48 11.50 6.39 8.27
N ASP A 49 11.43 6.19 9.58
CA ASP A 49 11.90 7.16 10.58
C ASP A 49 13.42 7.13 10.73
N THR A 50 14.06 5.99 10.43
CA THR A 50 15.52 5.84 10.44
C THR A 50 16.20 6.75 9.40
N THR A 51 15.70 6.72 8.17
CA THR A 51 16.26 7.48 7.03
C THR A 51 15.50 8.77 6.76
N ARG A 52 14.40 9.02 7.48
CA ARG A 52 13.50 10.17 7.31
C ARG A 52 12.99 10.28 5.88
N THR A 53 12.54 9.16 5.33
CA THR A 53 12.01 9.07 3.96
C THR A 53 10.59 8.52 3.96
N ARG A 54 9.85 8.79 2.88
CA ARG A 54 8.57 8.13 2.60
C ARG A 54 8.67 7.44 1.26
N THR A 55 8.17 6.22 1.18
CA THR A 55 8.20 5.42 -0.05
C THR A 55 6.81 4.94 -0.40
N ILE A 56 6.53 4.90 -1.70
CA ILE A 56 5.34 4.26 -2.25
C ILE A 56 5.83 3.10 -3.10
N TRP A 57 5.44 1.88 -2.73
CA TRP A 57 5.66 0.69 -3.53
C TRP A 57 4.35 0.26 -4.17
N GLN A 58 4.43 -0.22 -5.42
CA GLN A 58 3.27 -0.72 -6.16
C GLN A 58 3.67 -2.02 -6.85
N ARG A 59 2.79 -3.02 -6.80
CA ARG A 59 3.03 -4.32 -7.44
C ARG A 59 2.99 -4.23 -8.98
N ALA A 60 2.12 -3.38 -9.51
CA ALA A 60 1.93 -3.08 -10.92
C ALA A 60 1.42 -1.63 -11.05
N PRO A 61 1.36 -1.03 -12.25
CA PRO A 61 0.68 0.25 -12.43
C PRO A 61 -0.76 0.18 -11.95
N LEU A 62 -1.12 1.05 -11.00
CA LEU A 62 -2.44 1.11 -10.40
C LEU A 62 -3.26 2.28 -10.96
N ASP A 63 -4.57 2.22 -10.73
CA ASP A 63 -5.45 3.35 -10.99
C ASP A 63 -5.06 4.54 -10.09
N VAL A 64 -5.02 5.74 -10.67
CA VAL A 64 -4.69 6.96 -9.92
C VAL A 64 -5.68 7.19 -8.78
N GLU A 65 -6.96 6.87 -8.98
CA GLU A 65 -7.99 7.01 -7.95
C GLU A 65 -7.67 6.15 -6.71
N LEU A 66 -7.12 4.95 -6.90
CA LEU A 66 -6.70 4.08 -5.81
C LEU A 66 -5.48 4.64 -5.07
N VAL A 67 -4.49 5.13 -5.82
CA VAL A 67 -3.26 5.72 -5.24
C VAL A 67 -3.61 6.96 -4.41
N GLU A 68 -4.52 7.80 -4.90
CA GLU A 68 -4.99 8.99 -4.16
C GLU A 68 -5.73 8.61 -2.87
N GLN A 69 -6.61 7.61 -2.93
CA GLN A 69 -7.29 7.07 -1.74
C GLN A 69 -6.28 6.55 -0.71
N ALA A 70 -5.27 5.78 -1.15
CA ALA A 70 -4.25 5.24 -0.26
C ALA A 70 -3.40 6.35 0.38
N LEU A 71 -3.05 7.39 -0.37
CA LEU A 71 -2.33 8.56 0.16
C LEU A 71 -3.16 9.34 1.17
N ALA A 72 -4.47 9.49 0.93
CA ALA A 72 -5.37 10.14 1.87
C ALA A 72 -5.49 9.32 3.17
N LEU A 73 -5.65 8.00 3.05
CA LEU A 73 -5.69 7.08 4.18
C LEU A 73 -4.38 7.13 4.99
N PHE A 74 -3.23 7.03 4.33
CA PHE A 74 -1.92 7.11 4.99
C PHE A 74 -1.76 8.37 5.83
N ARG A 75 -2.15 9.55 5.28
CA ARG A 75 -2.09 10.82 6.02
C ARG A 75 -3.08 10.91 7.18
N ALA A 76 -4.16 10.15 7.15
CA ALA A 76 -5.15 10.10 8.21
C ALA A 76 -4.70 9.17 9.35
N GLU A 77 -4.11 8.03 9.01
CA GLU A 77 -3.71 7.00 9.98
C GLU A 77 -2.35 7.28 10.63
N ILE A 78 -1.40 7.85 9.88
CA ILE A 78 0.00 7.97 10.31
C ILE A 78 0.35 9.44 10.53
N PRO A 79 0.89 9.83 11.71
CA PRO A 79 1.39 11.18 11.95
C PRO A 79 2.36 11.62 10.87
N TRP A 80 2.22 12.87 10.43
CA TRP A 80 3.05 13.33 9.31
C TRP A 80 4.51 13.39 9.68
N ASP A 81 4.87 13.90 10.85
CA ASP A 81 6.28 14.06 11.23
C ASP A 81 6.97 12.73 11.47
N PHE A 82 8.28 12.72 11.24
CA PHE A 82 9.14 11.57 11.57
C PHE A 82 9.41 11.57 13.07
N GLU A 83 9.47 10.37 13.64
CA GLU A 83 9.83 10.14 15.05
C GLU A 83 11.34 10.30 15.33
#